data_AF-A0A090LB52-F1
#
_entry.id   AF-A0A090LB52-F1
#
_cell.length_a   1.000
_cell.length_b   1.000
_cell.length_c   1.000
_cell.angle_alpha   90.00
_cell.angle_beta   90.00
_cell.angle_gamma   90.00
#
_symmetry.space_group_name_H-M   'P 1'
#
loop_
_entity.id
_entity.type
_entity.pdbx_description
1 polymer ?
#
loop_
_entity_poly.entity_id
_entity_poly.type
_entity_poly.pdbx_seq_one_letter_code
_entity_poly.pdbx_strand_id
1 'polypeptide(L)'
;MAEAHSWLYMCCSQVSNKCPPLDEAKFYFKSTFNGGTLLRATYMKGKAIYESDNLSTIAILKDVISKEITEKEYKVNLNVVIDDASIPHTLKLMHPKMEYQTKLLFKIEMAKALKEIKSTFNDVNYLSPELNEILNSYDKLHEENKKQAIYFDRLIGIITDLYIDKFKMKGQNSKHKVNELIETLHDNYSLDNVIDFFNTKL
;
A
#
# COMPACT_ATOMS: atom_id res chain seq x y z
N MET A 1 10.60 12.28 27.56
CA MET A 1 9.41 12.65 26.75
C MET A 1 9.85 13.34 25.48
N ALA A 2 10.78 14.30 25.58
CA ALA A 2 11.41 14.92 24.42
C ALA A 2 12.00 13.90 23.43
N GLU A 3 12.55 12.78 23.93
CA GLU A 3 13.10 11.69 23.11
C GLU A 3 12.01 11.01 22.28
N ALA A 4 10.93 10.57 22.92
CA ALA A 4 9.78 9.95 22.24
C ALA A 4 9.11 10.91 21.24
N HIS A 5 9.03 12.19 21.59
CA HIS A 5 8.56 13.24 20.69
C HIS A 5 9.49 13.38 19.46
N SER A 6 10.81 13.42 19.69
CA SER A 6 11.80 13.49 18.62
C SER A 6 11.72 12.27 17.69
N TRP A 7 11.49 11.07 18.23
CA TRP A 7 11.28 9.86 17.42
C TRP A 7 10.07 9.99 16.51
N LEU A 8 8.94 10.47 17.05
CA LEU A 8 7.74 10.70 16.25
C LEU A 8 7.97 11.80 15.19
N TYR A 9 8.65 12.89 15.55
CA TYR A 9 8.99 13.99 14.64
C TYR A 9 9.86 13.53 13.46
N MET A 10 10.79 12.60 13.67
CA MET A 10 11.58 12.02 12.58
C MET A 10 10.77 11.12 11.64
N CYS A 11 9.75 10.45 12.17
CA CYS A 11 8.99 9.45 11.41
C CYS A 11 7.77 10.03 10.69
N CYS A 12 7.20 11.13 11.20
CA CYS A 12 5.91 11.63 10.74
C CYS A 12 6.00 13.11 10.33
N SER A 13 5.37 13.44 9.21
CA SER A 13 5.21 14.82 8.77
C SER A 13 4.22 15.57 9.67
N GLN A 14 4.30 16.90 9.64
CA GLN A 14 3.37 17.81 10.34
C GLN A 14 3.37 17.66 11.87
N VAL A 15 4.43 17.08 12.43
CA VAL A 15 4.71 17.12 13.87
C VAL A 15 5.55 18.37 14.15
N SER A 16 5.18 19.15 15.15
CA SER A 16 6.02 20.26 15.62
C SER A 16 7.35 19.71 16.14
N ASN A 17 8.45 20.46 15.99
CA ASN A 17 9.72 20.13 16.67
C ASN A 17 9.58 20.24 18.20
N LYS A 18 8.75 21.18 18.67
CA LYS A 18 8.60 21.45 20.10
C LYS A 18 7.67 20.41 20.73
N CYS A 19 8.21 19.67 21.70
CA CYS A 19 7.43 18.76 22.54
C CYS A 19 6.31 19.54 23.24
N PRO A 20 5.05 19.08 23.18
CA PRO A 20 3.95 19.73 23.87
C PRO A 20 4.16 19.66 25.40
N PRO A 21 3.72 20.69 26.16
CA PRO A 21 3.82 20.71 27.61
C PRO A 21 2.67 19.91 28.25
N LEU A 22 2.55 18.63 27.88
CA LEU A 22 1.52 17.71 28.36
C LEU A 22 2.18 16.49 29.01
N ASP A 23 1.54 15.89 30.02
CA ASP A 23 2.04 14.66 30.66
C ASP A 23 1.94 13.43 29.73
N GLU A 24 0.96 13.47 28.83
CA GLU A 24 0.72 12.49 27.78
C GLU A 24 0.38 13.22 26.48
N ALA A 25 0.96 12.78 25.38
CA ALA A 25 0.65 13.31 24.06
C ALA A 25 0.13 12.21 23.13
N LYS A 26 -0.90 12.54 22.37
CA LYS A 26 -1.62 11.63 21.46
C LYS A 26 -1.71 12.26 20.07
N PHE A 27 -1.27 11.52 19.06
CA PHE A 27 -1.31 11.91 17.66
C PHE A 27 -2.01 10.83 16.83
N TYR A 28 -2.76 11.29 15.83
CA TYR A 28 -3.49 10.44 14.91
C TYR A 28 -3.12 10.85 13.49
N PHE A 29 -2.64 9.90 12.71
CA PHE A 29 -2.25 10.10 11.32
C PHE A 29 -3.07 9.19 10.43
N LYS A 30 -3.33 9.66 9.20
CA LYS A 30 -4.01 8.90 8.17
C LYS A 30 -3.12 8.83 6.93
N SER A 31 -2.87 7.63 6.43
CA SER A 31 -2.14 7.43 5.18
C SER A 31 -2.93 7.93 3.98
N THR A 32 -2.27 8.63 3.07
CA THR A 32 -2.87 9.11 1.82
C THR A 32 -2.90 8.04 0.72
N PHE A 33 -1.94 7.12 0.73
CA PHE A 33 -1.76 6.13 -0.34
C PHE A 33 -2.35 4.76 0.00
N ASN A 34 -2.19 4.27 1.24
CA ASN A 34 -2.47 2.89 1.63
C ASN A 34 -3.96 2.67 1.99
N GLY A 35 -4.88 3.21 1.19
CA GLY A 35 -6.32 3.06 1.43
C GLY A 35 -6.86 3.78 2.68
N GLY A 36 -6.07 4.65 3.32
CA GLY A 36 -6.51 5.41 4.49
C GLY A 36 -6.19 4.79 5.84
N THR A 37 -5.24 3.86 5.90
CA THR A 37 -4.72 3.25 7.14
C THR A 37 -4.33 4.30 8.19
N LEU A 38 -4.53 3.98 9.45
CA LEU A 38 -4.35 4.88 10.58
C LEU A 38 -3.11 4.53 11.40
N LEU A 39 -2.40 5.56 11.88
CA LEU A 39 -1.36 5.44 12.88
C LEU A 39 -1.76 6.26 14.10
N ARG A 40 -1.81 5.62 15.27
CA ARG A 40 -1.95 6.26 16.58
C ARG A 40 -0.60 6.21 17.28
N ALA A 41 -0.10 7.38 17.67
CA ALA A 41 1.10 7.50 18.50
C ALA A 41 0.71 8.11 19.85
N THR A 42 0.93 7.36 20.93
CA THR A 42 0.71 7.82 22.30
C THR A 42 2.02 7.71 23.06
N TYR A 43 2.48 8.80 23.67
CA TYR A 43 3.68 8.76 24.49
C TYR A 43 3.55 9.61 25.74
N MET A 44 4.24 9.17 26.78
CA MET A 44 4.36 9.82 28.08
C MET A 44 5.78 9.60 28.62
N LYS A 45 6.07 10.07 29.83
CA LYS A 45 7.39 9.85 30.44
C LYS A 45 7.66 8.34 30.59
N GLY A 46 8.74 7.87 29.96
CA GLY A 46 9.21 6.49 30.05
C GLY A 46 8.50 5.47 29.15
N LYS A 47 7.50 5.88 28.33
CA LYS A 47 6.75 4.96 27.48
C LYS A 47 6.26 5.64 26.20
N ALA A 48 6.40 4.93 25.09
CA ALA A 48 5.79 5.28 23.80
C ALA A 48 5.10 4.05 23.23
N ILE A 49 3.90 4.25 22.65
CA ILE A 49 3.08 3.22 22.02
C ILE A 49 2.71 3.73 20.63
N TYR A 50 2.99 2.90 19.63
CA TYR A 50 2.60 3.13 18.24
C TYR A 50 1.69 2.00 17.81
N GLU A 51 0.50 2.33 17.33
CA GLU A 51 -0.51 1.38 16.91
C GLU A 51 -0.97 1.75 15.50
N SER A 52 -1.00 0.76 14.61
CA SER A 52 -1.36 0.95 13.22
C SER A 52 -2.13 -0.26 12.73
N ASP A 53 -3.11 0.00 11.88
CA ASP A 53 -3.83 -1.04 11.13
C ASP A 53 -3.02 -1.55 9.91
N ASN A 54 -1.86 -0.95 9.65
CA ASN A 54 -0.90 -1.34 8.62
C ASN A 54 0.43 -1.79 9.22
N LEU A 55 0.83 -3.04 8.94
CA LEU A 55 2.08 -3.64 9.41
C LEU A 55 3.33 -2.91 8.91
N SER A 56 3.37 -2.49 7.64
CA SER A 56 4.53 -1.80 7.07
C SER A 56 4.81 -0.48 7.78
N THR A 57 3.77 0.21 8.24
CA THR A 57 3.94 1.42 9.06
C THR A 57 4.68 1.11 10.37
N ILE A 58 4.33 0.01 11.05
CA ILE A 58 5.05 -0.44 12.25
C ILE A 58 6.48 -0.89 11.91
N ALA A 59 6.69 -1.54 10.76
CA ALA A 59 8.01 -1.94 10.31
C ALA A 59 8.96 -0.76 10.08
N ILE A 60 8.48 0.26 9.38
CA ILE A 60 9.23 1.49 9.14
C ILE A 60 9.54 2.20 10.46
N LEU A 61 8.55 2.36 11.34
CA LEU A 61 8.75 2.98 12.66
C LEU A 61 9.79 2.22 13.47
N LYS A 62 9.68 0.89 13.52
CA LYS A 62 10.64 0.04 14.24
C LYS A 62 12.05 0.25 13.71
N ASP A 63 12.26 0.21 12.40
CA ASP A 63 13.59 0.32 11.80
C ASP A 63 14.22 1.70 12.07
N VAL A 64 13.47 2.79 11.88
CA VAL A 64 13.95 4.17 12.12
C VAL A 64 14.25 4.40 13.60
N ILE A 65 13.34 4.01 14.49
CA ILE A 65 13.49 4.21 15.94
C ILE A 65 14.61 3.31 16.49
N SER A 66 14.74 2.07 16.02
CA SER A 66 15.81 1.16 16.47
C SER A 66 17.20 1.70 16.10
N LYS A 67 17.32 2.29 14.91
CA LYS A 67 18.56 2.95 14.47
C LYS A 67 18.92 4.10 15.40
N GLU A 68 17.97 5.00 15.69
CA GLU A 68 18.19 6.13 16.61
C GLU A 68 18.56 5.66 18.03
N ILE A 69 17.89 4.62 18.54
CA ILE A 69 18.19 4.02 19.85
C ILE A 69 19.63 3.52 19.90
N THR A 70 20.08 2.88 18.82
CA THR A 70 21.44 2.35 18.72
C THR A 70 22.46 3.48 18.63
N GLU A 71 22.21 4.48 17.77
CA GLU A 71 23.13 5.62 17.57
C GLU A 71 23.32 6.47 18.83
N LYS A 72 22.28 6.60 19.66
CA LYS A 72 22.33 7.38 20.91
C LYS A 72 22.48 6.53 22.18
N GLU A 73 22.71 5.22 22.02
CA GLU A 73 22.90 4.25 23.10
C GLU A 73 21.78 4.28 24.17
N TYR A 74 20.54 4.50 23.74
CA TYR A 74 19.41 4.53 24.68
C TYR A 74 19.10 3.13 25.22
N LYS A 75 18.87 3.03 26.54
CA LYS A 75 18.39 1.80 27.18
C LYS A 75 16.87 1.70 27.07
N VAL A 76 16.38 1.13 25.97
CA VAL A 76 14.95 0.99 25.68
C VAL A 76 14.61 -0.48 25.47
N ASN A 77 13.46 -0.92 26.01
CA ASN A 77 12.88 -2.21 25.66
C ASN A 77 11.86 -2.00 24.53
N LEU A 78 12.14 -2.58 23.36
CA LEU A 78 11.28 -2.51 22.19
C LEU A 78 10.51 -3.82 22.03
N ASN A 79 9.18 -3.73 22.03
CA ASN A 79 8.30 -4.86 21.79
C ASN A 79 7.34 -4.55 20.63
N VAL A 80 7.10 -5.53 19.76
CA VAL A 80 6.17 -5.41 18.62
C VAL A 80 5.19 -6.57 18.68
N VAL A 81 3.91 -6.24 18.65
CA VAL A 81 2.81 -7.22 18.57
C VAL A 81 2.17 -7.10 17.20
N ILE A 82 1.97 -8.24 16.54
CA ILE A 82 1.43 -8.30 15.19
C ILE A 82 0.14 -9.09 15.23
N ASP A 83 -0.92 -8.50 14.71
CA ASP A 83 -2.17 -9.20 14.41
C ASP A 83 -2.16 -9.60 12.94
N ASP A 84 -2.16 -10.90 12.65
CA ASP A 84 -2.19 -11.42 11.28
C ASP A 84 -3.48 -10.99 10.53
N ALA A 85 -4.56 -10.63 11.24
CA ALA A 85 -5.79 -10.10 10.64
C ALA A 85 -5.62 -8.67 10.06
N SER A 86 -4.58 -7.93 10.47
CA SER A 86 -4.27 -6.59 9.94
C SER A 86 -3.91 -6.62 8.44
N ILE A 87 -3.38 -7.74 7.96
CA ILE A 87 -2.96 -7.91 6.56
C ILE A 87 -4.18 -7.95 5.62
N PRO A 88 -5.16 -8.88 5.77
CA PRO A 88 -6.40 -8.82 5.01
C PRO A 88 -7.14 -7.49 5.13
N HIS A 89 -7.11 -6.84 6.31
CA HIS A 89 -7.71 -5.52 6.49
C HIS A 89 -7.05 -4.45 5.62
N THR A 90 -5.71 -4.36 5.64
CA THR A 90 -4.96 -3.41 4.81
C THR A 90 -5.20 -3.64 3.31
N LEU A 91 -5.19 -4.91 2.89
CA LEU A 91 -5.46 -5.28 1.50
C LEU A 91 -6.88 -4.87 1.06
N LYS A 92 -7.89 -5.06 1.93
CA LYS A 92 -9.27 -4.58 1.69
C LYS A 92 -9.35 -3.07 1.52
N LEU A 93 -8.59 -2.29 2.28
CA LEU A 93 -8.56 -0.83 2.13
C LEU A 93 -7.94 -0.39 0.79
N MET A 94 -6.96 -1.14 0.28
CA MET A 94 -6.33 -0.88 -1.02
C MET A 94 -7.14 -1.41 -2.21
N HIS A 95 -8.00 -2.41 -1.97
CA HIS A 95 -8.73 -3.14 -3.01
C HIS A 95 -9.51 -2.25 -3.98
N PRO A 96 -10.30 -1.23 -3.56
CA PRO A 96 -11.06 -0.40 -4.49
C PRO A 96 -10.17 0.34 -5.50
N LYS A 97 -8.97 0.76 -5.08
CA LYS A 97 -8.01 1.43 -5.97
C LYS A 97 -7.40 0.43 -6.96
N MET A 98 -7.04 -0.76 -6.50
CA MET A 98 -6.53 -1.82 -7.39
C MET A 98 -7.58 -2.25 -8.40
N GLU A 99 -8.82 -2.52 -7.95
CA GLU A 99 -9.92 -2.95 -8.82
C GLU A 99 -10.23 -1.91 -9.90
N TYR A 100 -10.20 -0.62 -9.54
CA TYR A 100 -10.33 0.47 -10.51
C TYR A 100 -9.26 0.41 -11.61
N GLN A 101 -8.00 0.24 -11.22
CA GLN A 101 -6.88 0.20 -12.17
C GLN A 101 -6.96 -1.04 -13.07
N THR A 102 -7.27 -2.21 -12.51
CA THR A 102 -7.46 -3.44 -13.29
C THR A 102 -8.58 -3.28 -14.32
N LYS A 103 -9.72 -2.68 -13.94
CA LYS A 103 -10.82 -2.39 -14.86
C LYS A 103 -10.44 -1.37 -15.93
N LEU A 104 -9.64 -0.36 -15.60
CA LEU A 104 -9.15 0.64 -16.55
C LEU A 104 -8.23 0.01 -17.59
N LEU A 105 -7.27 -0.81 -17.15
CA LEU A 105 -6.35 -1.53 -18.04
C LEU A 105 -7.11 -2.47 -18.99
N PHE A 106 -8.04 -3.27 -18.46
CA PHE A 106 -8.89 -4.16 -19.25
C PHE A 106 -9.66 -3.41 -20.35
N LYS A 107 -10.29 -2.27 -20.02
CA LYS A 107 -11.01 -1.44 -20.99
C LYS A 107 -10.08 -0.90 -22.09
N ILE A 108 -8.84 -0.55 -21.75
CA ILE A 108 -7.86 -0.05 -22.72
C ILE A 108 -7.43 -1.15 -23.67
N GLU A 109 -7.12 -2.35 -23.16
CA GLU A 109 -6.76 -3.49 -24.00
C GLU A 109 -7.90 -3.89 -24.93
N MET A 110 -9.14 -3.94 -24.42
CA MET A 110 -10.32 -4.12 -25.26
C MET A 110 -10.44 -3.04 -26.34
N ALA A 111 -10.29 -1.77 -25.98
CA ALA A 111 -10.39 -0.67 -26.92
C ALA A 111 -9.28 -0.72 -28.00
N LYS A 112 -8.06 -1.18 -27.65
CA LYS A 112 -6.98 -1.46 -28.62
C LYS A 112 -7.41 -2.53 -29.62
N ALA A 113 -7.84 -3.69 -29.12
CA ALA A 113 -8.27 -4.81 -29.96
C ALA A 113 -9.44 -4.42 -30.89
N LEU A 114 -10.42 -3.65 -30.38
CA LEU A 114 -11.54 -3.16 -31.19
C LEU A 114 -11.08 -2.15 -32.26
N LYS A 115 -10.10 -1.28 -31.96
CA LYS A 115 -9.51 -0.38 -32.96
C LYS A 115 -8.80 -1.15 -34.07
N GLU A 116 -8.08 -2.22 -33.73
CA GLU A 116 -7.44 -3.10 -34.70
C GLU A 116 -8.48 -3.76 -35.61
N ILE A 117 -9.53 -4.34 -35.03
CA ILE A 117 -10.66 -4.94 -35.79
C ILE A 117 -11.29 -3.93 -36.74
N LYS A 118 -11.62 -2.73 -36.26
CA LYS A 118 -12.20 -1.66 -37.11
C LYS A 118 -11.26 -1.30 -38.26
N SER A 119 -9.96 -1.27 -38.01
CA SER A 119 -8.95 -0.92 -39.01
C SER A 119 -8.78 -2.03 -40.06
N THR A 120 -8.94 -3.30 -39.68
CA THR A 120 -8.84 -4.44 -40.59
C THR A 120 -10.09 -4.62 -41.45
N PHE A 121 -11.29 -4.50 -40.86
CA PHE A 121 -12.53 -4.89 -41.53
C PHE A 121 -13.39 -3.71 -42.00
N ASN A 122 -13.08 -2.47 -41.59
CA ASN A 122 -13.83 -1.23 -41.91
C ASN A 122 -15.33 -1.23 -41.54
N ASP A 123 -15.84 -2.30 -40.94
CA ASP A 123 -17.21 -2.43 -40.42
C ASP A 123 -17.19 -2.95 -38.98
N VAL A 124 -18.00 -2.30 -38.14
CA VAL A 124 -18.19 -2.62 -36.72
C VAL A 124 -19.67 -2.62 -36.32
N ASN A 125 -20.60 -2.66 -37.29
CA ASN A 125 -22.04 -2.61 -37.05
C ASN A 125 -22.59 -3.81 -36.26
N TYR A 126 -21.80 -4.88 -36.12
CA TYR A 126 -22.11 -6.06 -35.30
C TYR A 126 -21.73 -5.90 -33.82
N LEU A 127 -20.99 -4.85 -33.45
CA LEU A 127 -20.62 -4.61 -32.05
C LEU A 127 -21.83 -4.18 -31.23
N SER A 128 -21.91 -4.67 -29.99
CA SER A 128 -22.91 -4.19 -29.03
C SER A 128 -22.69 -2.69 -28.74
N PRO A 129 -23.73 -1.98 -28.25
CA PRO A 129 -23.60 -0.58 -27.84
C PRO A 129 -22.47 -0.35 -26.83
N GLU A 130 -22.25 -1.29 -25.91
CA GLU A 130 -21.19 -1.23 -24.89
C GLU A 130 -19.79 -1.31 -25.50
N LEU A 131 -19.58 -2.21 -26.47
CA LEU A 131 -18.30 -2.34 -27.18
C LEU A 131 -18.02 -1.11 -28.04
N ASN A 132 -19.06 -0.55 -28.68
CA ASN A 132 -18.94 0.71 -29.42
C ASN A 132 -18.57 1.88 -28.50
N GLU A 133 -19.12 1.95 -27.28
CA GLU A 133 -18.75 2.96 -26.28
C GLU A 133 -17.27 2.83 -25.88
N ILE A 134 -16.80 1.60 -25.61
CA ILE A 134 -15.39 1.33 -25.28
C ILE A 134 -14.46 1.73 -26.44
N LEU A 135 -14.81 1.36 -27.67
CA LEU A 135 -14.05 1.69 -28.88
C LEU A 135 -13.91 3.21 -29.06
N ASN A 136 -15.00 3.96 -28.87
CA ASN A 136 -15.01 5.42 -28.99
C ASN A 136 -14.30 6.12 -27.82
N SER A 137 -14.19 5.45 -26.67
CA SER A 137 -13.58 6.00 -25.46
C SER A 137 -12.06 5.82 -25.41
N TYR A 138 -11.43 5.19 -26.40
CA TYR A 138 -10.01 4.83 -26.38
C TYR A 138 -9.08 5.99 -26.00
N ASP A 139 -9.19 7.15 -26.68
CA ASP A 139 -8.24 8.25 -26.48
C ASP A 139 -8.37 8.83 -25.06
N LYS A 140 -9.59 8.92 -24.54
CA LYS A 140 -9.88 9.33 -23.15
C LYS A 140 -9.31 8.33 -22.14
N LEU A 141 -9.57 7.04 -22.32
CA LEU A 141 -9.06 5.98 -21.44
C LEU A 141 -7.52 5.93 -21.45
N HIS A 142 -6.92 6.14 -22.63
CA HIS A 142 -5.47 6.15 -22.79
C HIS A 142 -4.82 7.38 -22.12
N GLU A 143 -5.43 8.56 -22.20
CA GLU A 143 -4.96 9.75 -21.47
C GLU A 143 -5.11 9.60 -19.96
N GLU A 144 -6.22 9.01 -19.51
CA GLU A 144 -6.45 8.72 -18.09
C GLU A 144 -5.39 7.75 -17.56
N ASN A 145 -5.11 6.67 -18.28
CA ASN A 145 -4.10 5.68 -17.88
C ASN A 145 -2.69 6.27 -17.81
N LYS A 146 -2.31 7.18 -18.71
CA LYS A 146 -1.01 7.88 -18.59
C LYS A 146 -0.87 8.60 -17.25
N LYS A 147 -1.95 9.15 -16.70
CA LYS A 147 -1.95 9.81 -15.39
C LYS A 147 -1.98 8.81 -14.24
N GLN A 148 -2.65 7.67 -14.43
CA GLN A 148 -2.93 6.68 -13.39
C GLN A 148 -1.87 5.57 -13.26
N ALA A 149 -1.08 5.30 -14.30
CA ALA A 149 -0.09 4.22 -14.33
C ALA A 149 0.94 4.33 -13.18
N ILE A 150 1.45 5.54 -12.92
CA ILE A 150 2.38 5.80 -11.80
C ILE A 150 1.74 5.45 -10.45
N TYR A 151 0.44 5.68 -10.29
CA TYR A 151 -0.28 5.33 -9.07
C TYR A 151 -0.46 3.83 -8.91
N PHE A 152 -0.68 3.11 -10.02
CA PHE A 152 -0.82 1.66 -10.01
C PHE A 152 0.51 0.98 -9.63
N ASP A 153 1.61 1.36 -10.27
CA ASP A 153 2.95 0.83 -9.94
C ASP A 153 3.29 1.07 -8.46
N ARG A 154 2.91 2.25 -7.94
CA ARG A 154 3.11 2.57 -6.52
C ARG A 154 2.24 1.71 -5.60
N LEU A 155 1.00 1.40 -5.97
CA LEU A 155 0.14 0.50 -5.20
C LEU A 155 0.70 -0.91 -5.15
N ILE A 156 1.21 -1.42 -6.29
CA ILE A 156 1.90 -2.70 -6.36
C ILE A 156 3.11 -2.70 -5.42
N GLY A 157 3.95 -1.65 -5.49
CA GLY A 157 5.09 -1.48 -4.58
C GLY A 157 4.70 -1.55 -3.10
N ILE A 158 3.62 -0.87 -2.71
CA ILE A 158 3.11 -0.89 -1.33
C ILE A 158 2.65 -2.29 -0.92
N ILE A 159 1.97 -3.03 -1.80
CA ILE A 159 1.52 -4.40 -1.51
C ILE A 159 2.73 -5.35 -1.41
N THR A 160 3.72 -5.21 -2.29
CA THR A 160 4.94 -6.03 -2.24
C THR A 160 5.77 -5.75 -1.00
N ASP A 161 5.88 -4.49 -0.57
CA ASP A 161 6.57 -4.11 0.67
C ASP A 161 5.84 -4.70 1.88
N LEU A 162 4.50 -4.65 1.91
CA LEU A 162 3.69 -5.28 2.96
C LEU A 162 3.94 -6.78 3.06
N TYR A 163 4.08 -7.46 1.92
CA TYR A 163 4.42 -8.88 1.87
C TYR A 163 5.80 -9.14 2.46
N ILE A 164 6.81 -8.36 2.07
CA ILE A 164 8.17 -8.48 2.60
C ILE A 164 8.20 -8.23 4.11
N ASP A 165 7.52 -7.19 4.58
CA ASP A 165 7.47 -6.81 5.99
C ASP A 165 6.81 -7.89 6.86
N LYS A 166 5.74 -8.53 6.37
CA LYS A 166 5.09 -9.66 7.04
C LYS A 166 6.08 -10.76 7.40
N PHE A 167 6.89 -11.18 6.43
CA PHE A 167 7.85 -12.26 6.64
C PHE A 167 9.09 -11.80 7.39
N LYS A 168 9.60 -10.59 7.11
CA LYS A 168 10.72 -9.99 7.83
C LYS A 168 10.44 -9.89 9.33
N MET A 169 9.22 -9.50 9.71
CA MET A 169 8.81 -9.44 11.11
C MET A 169 8.75 -10.80 11.81
N LYS A 170 8.53 -11.88 11.06
CA LYS A 170 8.60 -13.27 11.55
C LYS A 170 10.01 -13.87 11.43
N GLY A 171 11.02 -13.07 11.05
CA GLY A 171 12.40 -13.52 10.86
C GLY A 171 12.63 -14.36 9.60
N GLN A 172 11.74 -14.28 8.61
CA GLN A 172 11.79 -15.05 7.37
C GLN A 172 12.09 -14.15 6.16
N ASN A 173 12.68 -14.73 5.10
CA ASN A 173 12.99 -14.02 3.86
C ASN A 173 12.05 -14.46 2.73
N SER A 174 11.21 -13.54 2.26
CA SER A 174 10.20 -13.80 1.22
C SER A 174 10.55 -13.22 -0.16
N LYS A 175 11.74 -12.62 -0.33
CA LYS A 175 12.12 -11.91 -1.57
C LYS A 175 12.01 -12.75 -2.84
N HIS A 176 12.21 -14.06 -2.74
CA HIS A 176 12.15 -14.98 -3.87
C HIS A 176 10.74 -15.15 -4.45
N LYS A 177 9.67 -14.91 -3.67
CA LYS A 177 8.27 -14.97 -4.14
C LYS A 177 7.72 -13.60 -4.58
N VAL A 178 8.52 -12.53 -4.51
CA VAL A 178 8.04 -11.18 -4.83
C VAL A 178 7.66 -11.04 -6.31
N ASN A 179 8.43 -11.66 -7.22
CA ASN A 179 8.10 -11.63 -8.64
C ASN A 179 6.78 -12.35 -8.94
N GLU A 180 6.52 -13.48 -8.29
CA GLU A 180 5.26 -14.23 -8.41
C GLU A 180 4.06 -13.42 -7.89
N LEU A 181 4.25 -12.65 -6.81
CA LEU A 181 3.24 -11.71 -6.32
C LEU A 181 2.98 -10.60 -7.34
N ILE A 182 4.04 -10.02 -7.94
CA ILE A 182 3.92 -8.97 -8.96
C ILE A 182 3.12 -9.48 -10.16
N GLU A 183 3.44 -10.68 -10.67
CA GLU A 183 2.69 -11.33 -11.75
C GLU A 183 1.21 -11.51 -11.37
N THR A 184 0.93 -11.98 -10.15
CA THR A 184 -0.44 -12.11 -9.64
C THR A 184 -1.18 -10.77 -9.59
N LEU A 185 -0.51 -9.69 -9.22
CA LEU A 185 -1.09 -8.35 -9.13
C LEU A 185 -1.34 -7.69 -10.50
N HIS A 186 -0.55 -8.03 -11.52
CA HIS A 186 -0.71 -7.50 -12.88
C HIS A 186 -1.73 -8.31 -13.69
N ASP A 187 -1.60 -9.64 -13.71
CA ASP A 187 -2.23 -10.48 -14.73
C ASP A 187 -3.54 -11.11 -14.25
N ASN A 188 -3.68 -11.37 -12.95
CA ASN A 188 -4.82 -12.08 -12.39
C ASN A 188 -5.23 -11.55 -11.01
N TYR A 189 -5.32 -10.21 -10.91
CA TYR A 189 -5.67 -9.57 -9.66
C TYR A 189 -7.09 -9.95 -9.19
N SER A 190 -7.15 -10.58 -8.03
CA SER A 190 -8.35 -10.63 -7.19
C SER A 190 -7.94 -10.46 -5.74
N LEU A 191 -8.82 -9.90 -4.91
CA LEU A 191 -8.50 -9.73 -3.49
C LEU A 191 -8.21 -11.06 -2.80
N ASP A 192 -9.00 -12.09 -3.13
CA ASP A 192 -8.88 -13.42 -2.53
C ASP A 192 -7.56 -14.08 -2.92
N ASN A 193 -7.17 -14.02 -4.21
CA ASN A 193 -5.88 -14.55 -4.66
C ASN A 193 -4.72 -13.90 -3.91
N VAL A 194 -4.77 -12.58 -3.71
CA VAL A 194 -3.71 -11.85 -2.99
C VAL A 194 -3.71 -12.22 -1.50
N ILE A 195 -4.87 -12.35 -0.86
CA ILE A 195 -4.97 -12.79 0.54
C ILE A 195 -4.40 -14.21 0.70
N ASP A 196 -4.76 -15.12 -0.20
CA ASP A 196 -4.29 -16.51 -0.20
C ASP A 196 -2.78 -16.59 -0.45
N PHE A 197 -2.26 -15.76 -1.35
CA PHE A 197 -0.82 -15.62 -1.57
C PHE A 197 -0.11 -15.21 -0.27
N PHE A 198 -0.63 -14.23 0.45
CA PHE A 198 -0.08 -13.82 1.74
C PHE A 198 -0.16 -14.92 2.80
N ASN A 199 -1.17 -15.79 2.76
CA ASN A 199 -1.36 -16.88 3.73
C ASN A 199 -0.51 -18.12 3.43
N THR A 200 -0.01 -18.24 2.21
CA THR A 200 0.85 -19.35 1.80
C THR A 200 2.15 -19.31 2.60
N LYS A 201 2.48 -20.42 3.29
CA LYS A 201 3.77 -20.54 4.00
C LYS A 201 4.91 -20.50 2.98
N LEU A 202 6.03 -19.87 3.37
CA LEU A 202 7.26 -19.89 2.57
C LEU A 202 7.74 -21.32 2.36
#